data_AF-A0A971MNC3-F1
#
_entry.id   AF-A0A971MNC3-F1
#
_cell.length_a   1.000
_cell.length_b   1.000
_cell.length_c   1.000
_cell.angle_alpha   90.00
_cell.angle_beta   90.00
_cell.angle_gamma   90.00
#
_symmetry.space_group_name_H-M   'P 1'
#
loop_
_entity.id
_entity.type
_entity.pdbx_description
1 polymer ?
#
loop_
_entity_poly.entity_id
_entity_poly.type
_entity_poly.pdbx_seq_one_letter_code
_entity_poly.pdbx_strand_id
1 'polypeptide(L)'
;WYQTDRTYMAALLQEYKGNSRALTKILVREWYQITVALRSALSECYREPVRQYLVYDAPASGKIHVLSLAKYYREKVLSDLLVGIYPTREYPDRWRSNPAGIPSFVSNGFSPAAQPPDFGVDDVVAVVNDFDLPPGALRGLSFYILPFNLTGYAGSSHTRLLPGREESIYLSAGINKESPPLAVTIAHELGHYIHYQYIGSYEQDPVKWRSFMNLIGQDDFQVSSSRFEDNTEEHFAEYFRMVYGSAAARGGSRFRTSAPNPLYRPDLFNCFKRMVEGLVSQSGPSYYDVNNMWISGVDYRGQRFSFPVGVRTEQINTVVTTSPYLDFSSSVILNPEDPFNPLVACFRFDPKAVLVDYSTPRVDRGYIGCRITLPRPGIYTLFVGETDGSRNILTPMSFKIIYIGNL
;
A
#
# COMPACT_ATOMS: atom_id res chain seq x y z
N TRP A 1 24.27 3.11 -3.96
CA TRP A 1 23.43 2.07 -4.59
C TRP A 1 22.64 2.63 -5.79
N TYR A 2 21.61 3.49 -5.61
CA TYR A 2 20.78 4.01 -6.71
C TYR A 2 21.60 4.56 -7.90
N GLN A 3 22.59 5.42 -7.62
CA GLN A 3 23.42 6.01 -8.67
C GLN A 3 24.24 4.94 -9.44
N THR A 4 24.73 3.92 -8.73
CA THR A 4 25.45 2.78 -9.31
C THR A 4 24.53 1.98 -10.23
N ASP A 5 23.31 1.65 -9.79
CA ASP A 5 22.35 0.89 -10.60
C ASP A 5 21.88 1.68 -11.83
N ARG A 6 21.64 2.99 -11.67
CA ARG A 6 21.32 3.89 -12.80
C ARG A 6 22.42 3.90 -13.86
N THR A 7 23.69 4.09 -13.45
CA THR A 7 24.84 4.09 -14.37
C THR A 7 25.03 2.73 -15.02
N TYR A 8 24.91 1.64 -14.24
CA TYR A 8 24.98 0.28 -14.74
C TYR A 8 23.93 0.02 -15.82
N MET A 9 22.67 0.40 -15.57
CA MET A 9 21.59 0.21 -16.54
C MET A 9 21.79 1.00 -17.83
N ALA A 10 22.29 2.25 -17.73
CA ALA A 10 22.61 3.02 -18.92
C ALA A 10 23.69 2.33 -19.78
N ALA A 11 24.74 1.80 -19.14
CA ALA A 11 25.80 1.06 -19.82
C ALA A 11 25.29 -0.25 -20.43
N LEU A 12 24.49 -1.02 -19.67
CA LEU A 12 23.92 -2.29 -20.11
C LEU A 12 23.04 -2.12 -21.35
N LEU A 13 22.18 -1.10 -21.38
CA LEU A 13 21.36 -0.84 -22.56
C LEU A 13 22.23 -0.55 -23.79
N GLN A 14 23.26 0.30 -23.65
CA GLN A 14 24.16 0.61 -24.78
C GLN A 14 24.94 -0.62 -25.26
N GLU A 15 25.48 -1.43 -24.36
CA GLU A 15 26.23 -2.65 -24.68
C GLU A 15 25.41 -3.64 -25.51
N TYR A 16 24.12 -3.83 -25.16
CA TYR A 16 23.25 -4.78 -25.82
C TYR A 16 22.32 -4.14 -26.87
N LYS A 17 22.66 -2.94 -27.36
CA LYS A 17 21.93 -2.31 -28.46
C LYS A 17 21.98 -3.19 -29.70
N GLY A 18 20.80 -3.64 -30.16
CA GLY A 18 20.68 -4.58 -31.29
C GLY A 18 20.72 -6.06 -30.89
N ASN A 19 20.90 -6.40 -29.61
CA ASN A 19 20.83 -7.77 -29.09
C ASN A 19 19.77 -7.92 -27.98
N SER A 20 18.50 -7.71 -28.36
CA SER A 20 17.36 -7.77 -27.45
C SER A 20 17.23 -9.09 -26.70
N ARG A 21 17.62 -10.21 -27.31
CA ARG A 21 17.53 -11.53 -26.68
C ARG A 21 18.51 -11.66 -25.50
N ALA A 22 19.77 -11.29 -25.69
CA ALA A 22 20.76 -11.32 -24.61
C ALA A 22 20.39 -10.34 -23.49
N LEU A 23 19.95 -9.13 -23.86
CA LEU A 23 19.45 -8.14 -22.89
C LEU A 23 18.29 -8.70 -22.06
N THR A 24 17.30 -9.33 -22.71
CA THR A 24 16.15 -9.94 -22.01
C THR A 24 16.61 -10.99 -20.99
N LYS A 25 17.57 -11.85 -21.33
CA LYS A 25 18.11 -12.86 -20.39
C LYS A 25 18.72 -12.22 -19.14
N ILE A 26 19.51 -11.16 -19.34
CA ILE A 26 20.17 -10.45 -18.24
C ILE A 26 19.12 -9.78 -17.34
N LEU A 27 18.15 -9.08 -17.94
CA LEU A 27 17.11 -8.36 -17.20
C LEU A 27 16.20 -9.30 -16.42
N VAL A 28 15.85 -10.47 -16.96
CA VAL A 28 15.08 -11.48 -16.22
C VAL A 28 15.87 -11.94 -14.99
N ARG A 29 17.15 -12.29 -15.14
CA ARG A 29 18.00 -12.67 -14.00
C ARG A 29 18.08 -11.57 -12.95
N GLU A 30 18.34 -10.34 -13.36
CA GLU A 30 18.42 -9.19 -12.44
C GLU A 30 17.10 -8.92 -11.75
N TRP A 31 15.99 -9.01 -12.47
CA TRP A 31 14.66 -8.86 -11.87
C TRP A 31 14.46 -9.88 -10.75
N TYR A 32 14.80 -11.16 -10.95
CA TYR A 32 14.72 -12.17 -9.88
C TYR A 32 15.61 -11.82 -8.68
N GLN A 33 16.85 -11.37 -8.91
CA GLN A 33 17.78 -10.98 -7.84
C GLN A 33 17.26 -9.79 -7.04
N ILE A 34 16.76 -8.76 -7.72
CA ILE A 34 16.16 -7.57 -7.10
C ILE A 34 14.90 -7.95 -6.32
N THR A 35 14.03 -8.80 -6.88
CA THR A 35 12.79 -9.25 -6.23
C THR A 35 13.06 -10.09 -4.99
N VAL A 36 14.10 -10.94 -4.98
CA VAL A 36 14.55 -11.66 -3.78
C VAL A 36 15.06 -10.69 -2.71
N ALA A 37 15.86 -9.69 -3.09
CA ALA A 37 16.35 -8.68 -2.15
C ALA A 37 15.21 -7.82 -1.59
N LEU A 38 14.22 -7.48 -2.43
CA LEU A 38 13.03 -6.71 -2.02
C LEU A 38 12.17 -7.52 -1.06
N ARG A 39 11.96 -8.81 -1.33
CA ARG A 39 11.28 -9.73 -0.40
C ARG A 39 11.98 -9.76 0.97
N SER A 40 13.32 -9.84 0.99
CA SER A 40 14.09 -9.79 2.25
C SER A 40 13.82 -8.48 3.00
N ALA A 41 13.88 -7.34 2.30
CA ALA A 41 13.61 -6.04 2.91
C ALA A 41 12.18 -5.92 3.45
N LEU A 42 11.18 -6.46 2.73
CA LEU A 42 9.78 -6.51 3.19
C LEU A 42 9.57 -7.43 4.41
N SER A 43 10.52 -8.33 4.71
CA SER A 43 10.49 -9.16 5.92
C SER A 43 11.30 -8.56 7.09
N GLU A 44 12.11 -7.54 6.83
CA GLU A 44 12.91 -6.82 7.83
C GLU A 44 12.04 -5.75 8.52
N CYS A 45 10.99 -6.18 9.25
CA CYS A 45 10.07 -5.29 9.96
C CYS A 45 9.76 -5.76 11.38
N TYR A 46 9.42 -4.81 12.25
CA TYR A 46 8.77 -5.13 13.51
C TYR A 46 7.31 -5.51 13.25
N ARG A 47 6.88 -6.62 13.83
CA ARG A 47 5.50 -7.09 13.78
C ARG A 47 4.95 -7.13 15.19
N GLU A 48 3.96 -6.29 15.47
CA GLU A 48 3.34 -6.26 16.79
C GLU A 48 2.50 -7.56 16.98
N PRO A 49 2.70 -8.32 18.07
CA PRO A 49 2.15 -9.67 18.21
C PRO A 49 0.62 -9.74 18.41
N VAL A 50 -0.01 -8.70 18.95
CA VAL A 50 -1.42 -8.71 19.39
C VAL A 50 -2.33 -7.95 18.42
N ARG A 51 -1.96 -6.71 18.13
CA ARG A 51 -2.60 -5.76 17.21
C ARG A 51 -2.19 -5.97 15.74
N GLN A 52 -1.11 -6.69 15.47
CA GLN A 52 -0.72 -7.15 14.13
C GLN A 52 -0.48 -6.04 13.09
N TYR A 53 -0.03 -4.85 13.53
CA TYR A 53 0.52 -3.82 12.64
C TYR A 53 2.03 -4.04 12.42
N LEU A 54 2.57 -3.43 11.37
CA LEU A 54 3.98 -3.52 10.98
C LEU A 54 4.68 -2.18 11.11
N VAL A 55 5.96 -2.18 11.47
CA VAL A 55 6.82 -0.98 11.44
C VAL A 55 8.13 -1.31 10.72
N TYR A 56 8.42 -0.56 9.66
CA TYR A 56 9.67 -0.62 8.90
C TYR A 56 10.56 0.55 9.32
N ASP A 57 11.79 0.26 9.70
CA ASP A 57 12.77 1.28 10.06
C ASP A 57 13.27 2.06 8.83
N ALA A 58 14.09 3.10 9.06
CA ALA A 58 14.64 3.93 8.01
C ALA A 58 15.53 3.17 7.01
N PRO A 59 16.46 2.29 7.44
CA PRO A 59 17.21 1.41 6.54
C PRO A 59 16.33 0.51 5.65
N ALA A 60 15.37 -0.22 6.22
CA ALA A 60 14.49 -1.13 5.49
C ALA A 60 13.61 -0.36 4.49
N SER A 61 13.00 0.75 4.92
CA SER A 61 12.19 1.61 4.05
C SER A 61 13.00 2.19 2.89
N GLY A 62 14.24 2.64 3.15
CA GLY A 62 15.15 3.11 2.10
C GLY A 62 15.54 2.03 1.10
N LYS A 63 15.76 0.80 1.58
CA LYS A 63 16.07 -0.37 0.74
C LYS A 63 14.87 -0.78 -0.12
N ILE A 64 13.67 -0.82 0.45
CA ILE A 64 12.40 -1.06 -0.26
C ILE A 64 12.23 -0.04 -1.40
N HIS A 65 12.43 1.25 -1.12
CA HIS A 65 12.33 2.32 -2.11
C HIS A 65 13.23 2.10 -3.32
N VAL A 66 14.54 1.96 -3.09
CA VAL A 66 15.50 1.87 -4.21
C VAL A 66 15.40 0.55 -4.98
N LEU A 67 15.10 -0.56 -4.31
CA LEU A 67 14.90 -1.85 -4.97
C LEU A 67 13.63 -1.84 -5.81
N SER A 68 12.55 -1.21 -5.33
CA SER A 68 11.30 -1.09 -6.08
C SER A 68 11.47 -0.26 -7.36
N LEU A 69 12.25 0.83 -7.31
CA LEU A 69 12.60 1.63 -8.49
C LEU A 69 13.39 0.82 -9.52
N ALA A 70 14.42 0.10 -9.07
CA ALA A 70 15.25 -0.72 -9.95
C ALA A 70 14.44 -1.85 -10.60
N LYS A 71 13.61 -2.53 -9.81
CA LYS A 71 12.67 -3.57 -10.26
C LYS A 71 11.72 -3.02 -11.32
N TYR A 72 11.06 -1.91 -11.03
CA TYR A 72 10.14 -1.23 -11.94
C TYR A 72 10.81 -0.85 -13.27
N TYR A 73 12.05 -0.38 -13.24
CA TYR A 73 12.79 -0.07 -14.46
C TYR A 73 13.01 -1.33 -15.32
N ARG A 74 13.44 -2.45 -14.71
CA ARG A 74 13.57 -3.74 -15.44
C ARG A 74 12.25 -4.17 -16.05
N GLU A 75 11.16 -4.06 -15.31
CA GLU A 75 9.81 -4.44 -15.79
C GLU A 75 9.38 -3.62 -17.01
N LYS A 76 9.67 -2.30 -17.01
CA LYS A 76 9.36 -1.43 -18.14
C LYS A 76 10.22 -1.75 -19.36
N VAL A 77 11.53 -1.93 -19.17
CA VAL A 77 12.44 -2.32 -20.25
C VAL A 77 12.05 -3.68 -20.84
N LEU A 78 11.77 -4.68 -19.99
CA LEU A 78 11.28 -6.00 -20.43
C LEU A 78 9.96 -5.89 -21.19
N SER A 79 9.05 -5.00 -20.77
CA SER A 79 7.79 -4.78 -21.46
C SER A 79 7.99 -4.20 -22.86
N ASP A 80 8.90 -3.23 -23.02
CA ASP A 80 9.22 -2.64 -24.33
C ASP A 80 9.85 -3.70 -25.26
N LEU A 81 10.79 -4.50 -24.74
CA LEU A 81 11.45 -5.57 -25.49
C LEU A 81 10.46 -6.65 -25.97
N LEU A 82 9.47 -7.01 -25.14
CA LEU A 82 8.44 -8.00 -25.49
C LEU A 82 7.58 -7.57 -26.68
N VAL A 83 7.38 -6.27 -26.88
CA VAL A 83 6.62 -5.73 -28.02
C VAL A 83 7.53 -5.31 -29.18
N GLY A 84 8.81 -5.71 -29.15
CA GLY A 84 9.78 -5.44 -30.21
C GLY A 84 10.30 -4.01 -30.25
N ILE A 85 10.09 -3.22 -29.20
CA ILE A 85 10.56 -1.84 -29.10
C ILE A 85 11.89 -1.82 -28.34
N TYR A 86 12.88 -1.15 -28.92
CA TYR A 86 14.12 -0.90 -28.20
C TYR A 86 13.90 0.16 -27.10
N PRO A 87 14.27 -0.11 -25.84
CA PRO A 87 13.98 0.76 -24.71
C PRO A 87 14.72 2.11 -24.80
N THR A 88 13.97 3.20 -24.65
CA THR A 88 14.50 4.58 -24.56
C THR A 88 14.14 5.27 -23.24
N ARG A 89 13.52 4.53 -22.31
CA ARG A 89 13.02 5.07 -21.05
C ARG A 89 14.16 5.53 -20.15
N GLU A 90 13.98 6.71 -19.56
CA GLU A 90 14.86 7.19 -18.51
C GLU A 90 14.71 6.35 -17.24
N TYR A 91 15.84 6.19 -16.53
CA TYR A 91 15.82 5.56 -15.22
C TYR A 91 14.97 6.42 -14.26
N PRO A 92 14.04 5.84 -13.47
CA PRO A 92 13.13 6.61 -12.63
C PRO A 92 13.88 7.48 -11.64
N ASP A 93 13.50 8.76 -11.56
CA ASP A 93 14.03 9.68 -10.54
C ASP A 93 13.49 9.30 -9.17
N ARG A 94 14.40 9.00 -8.23
CA ARG A 94 14.06 8.64 -6.85
C ARG A 94 13.37 9.74 -6.04
N TRP A 95 13.37 10.98 -6.53
CA TRP A 95 12.82 12.15 -5.83
C TRP A 95 11.51 12.66 -6.43
N ARG A 96 11.09 12.19 -7.62
CA ARG A 96 9.84 12.64 -8.24
C ARG A 96 8.62 12.18 -7.45
N SER A 97 7.47 12.80 -7.72
CA SER A 97 6.17 12.28 -7.30
C SER A 97 5.87 10.98 -8.05
N ASN A 98 5.36 9.98 -7.33
CA ASN A 98 5.06 8.63 -7.83
C ASN A 98 6.27 7.81 -8.38
N PRO A 99 7.41 7.73 -7.67
CA PRO A 99 8.43 6.74 -7.97
C PRO A 99 7.90 5.36 -7.55
N ALA A 100 7.98 4.37 -8.43
CA ALA A 100 7.55 3.01 -8.09
C ALA A 100 8.22 2.54 -6.78
N GLY A 101 7.41 2.17 -5.78
CA GLY A 101 7.91 1.70 -4.48
C GLY A 101 7.38 2.41 -3.25
N ILE A 102 6.87 3.63 -3.35
CA ILE A 102 6.21 4.37 -2.26
C ILE A 102 5.01 5.13 -2.86
N PRO A 103 3.85 5.20 -2.19
CA PRO A 103 2.58 5.54 -2.82
C PRO A 103 2.54 6.88 -3.55
N SER A 104 1.66 6.85 -4.55
CA SER A 104 1.31 7.86 -5.55
C SER A 104 0.70 9.15 -4.99
N PHE A 105 0.50 9.27 -3.67
CA PHE A 105 -0.15 10.43 -3.08
C PHE A 105 0.81 11.52 -2.59
N VAL A 106 2.13 11.31 -2.67
CA VAL A 106 3.09 12.40 -2.41
C VAL A 106 3.18 13.30 -3.66
N SER A 107 2.23 14.24 -3.78
CA SER A 107 2.07 15.12 -4.95
C SER A 107 3.34 15.87 -5.37
N ASN A 108 4.21 16.22 -4.41
CA ASN A 108 5.46 16.96 -4.65
C ASN A 108 6.73 16.11 -4.53
N GLY A 109 6.60 14.78 -4.42
CA GLY A 109 7.73 13.85 -4.36
C GLY A 109 8.51 13.91 -3.05
N PHE A 110 9.81 13.64 -3.13
CA PHE A 110 10.68 13.44 -1.97
C PHE A 110 11.90 14.37 -2.04
N SER A 111 12.50 14.66 -0.90
CA SER A 111 13.77 15.37 -0.85
C SER A 111 14.76 14.70 0.11
N PRO A 112 16.08 14.82 -0.12
CA PRO A 112 17.07 14.33 0.82
C PRO A 112 16.83 14.92 2.21
N ALA A 113 16.94 14.10 3.24
CA ALA A 113 16.97 14.60 4.61
C ALA A 113 18.38 15.09 4.96
N ALA A 114 18.47 16.20 5.67
CA ALA A 114 19.77 16.71 6.17
C ALA A 114 20.36 15.81 7.25
N GLN A 115 19.49 15.13 8.01
CA GLN A 115 19.84 14.17 9.05
C GLN A 115 18.87 12.97 8.97
N PRO A 116 19.27 11.79 9.47
CA PRO A 116 18.34 10.69 9.70
C PRO A 116 17.18 11.12 10.62
N PRO A 117 16.04 10.43 10.58
CA PRO A 117 14.98 10.63 11.58
C PRO A 117 15.56 10.46 12.99
N ASP A 118 15.12 11.31 13.91
CA ASP A 118 15.48 11.27 15.34
C ASP A 118 14.58 10.31 16.15
N PHE A 119 13.69 9.58 15.47
CA PHE A 119 12.81 8.56 16.01
C PHE A 119 13.01 7.22 15.29
N GLY A 120 12.72 6.13 16.00
CA GLY A 120 12.84 4.77 15.51
C GLY A 120 11.56 3.95 15.67
N VAL A 121 11.71 2.63 15.50
CA VAL A 121 10.61 1.67 15.64
C VAL A 121 9.97 1.75 17.02
N ASP A 122 10.78 1.81 18.08
CA ASP A 122 10.30 1.83 19.46
C ASP A 122 9.43 3.07 19.76
N ASP A 123 9.79 4.23 19.20
CA ASP A 123 9.01 5.47 19.35
C ASP A 123 7.63 5.36 18.67
N VAL A 124 7.59 4.80 17.45
CA VAL A 124 6.34 4.55 16.73
C VAL A 124 5.48 3.57 17.51
N VAL A 125 6.06 2.46 17.98
CA VAL A 125 5.35 1.43 18.75
C VAL A 125 4.80 1.99 20.05
N ALA A 126 5.58 2.80 20.78
CA ALA A 126 5.14 3.46 22.01
C ALA A 126 3.92 4.34 21.74
N VAL A 127 3.99 5.21 20.72
CA VAL A 127 2.87 6.08 20.35
C VAL A 127 1.64 5.27 19.93
N VAL A 128 1.78 4.27 19.06
CA VAL A 128 0.65 3.46 18.56
C VAL A 128 -0.01 2.62 19.65
N ASN A 129 0.75 2.17 20.65
CA ASN A 129 0.22 1.37 21.75
C ASN A 129 -0.48 2.21 22.83
N ASP A 130 -0.27 3.53 22.88
CA ASP A 130 -0.99 4.44 23.77
C ASP A 130 -2.48 4.59 23.41
N PHE A 131 -2.89 4.21 22.19
CA PHE A 131 -4.29 4.30 21.75
C PHE A 131 -5.13 3.19 22.39
N ASP A 132 -6.21 3.61 23.06
CA ASP A 132 -7.27 2.76 23.60
C ASP A 132 -8.19 2.26 22.46
N LEU A 133 -7.67 1.37 21.63
CA LEU A 133 -8.38 0.71 20.52
C LEU A 133 -8.36 -0.80 20.70
N PRO A 134 -9.38 -1.53 20.21
CA PRO A 134 -9.37 -2.98 20.25
C PRO A 134 -8.25 -3.54 19.35
N PRO A 135 -7.66 -4.70 19.70
CA PRO A 135 -6.52 -5.24 18.96
C PRO A 135 -6.72 -5.37 17.44
N GLY A 136 -7.91 -5.79 17.02
CA GLY A 136 -8.22 -5.96 15.60
C GLY A 136 -8.31 -4.66 14.80
N ALA A 137 -8.38 -3.49 15.45
CA ALA A 137 -8.55 -2.22 14.76
C ALA A 137 -7.35 -1.85 13.89
N LEU A 138 -6.14 -2.23 14.30
CA LEU A 138 -4.88 -1.87 13.62
C LEU A 138 -4.30 -3.01 12.78
N ARG A 139 -5.02 -4.13 12.65
CA ARG A 139 -4.55 -5.29 11.90
C ARG A 139 -4.26 -4.87 10.45
N GLY A 140 -3.05 -5.16 9.99
CA GLY A 140 -2.67 -4.96 8.59
C GLY A 140 -2.13 -3.56 8.25
N LEU A 141 -2.23 -2.61 9.18
CA LEU A 141 -1.62 -1.29 9.06
C LEU A 141 -0.09 -1.40 9.04
N SER A 142 0.56 -0.69 8.12
CA SER A 142 2.03 -0.65 8.03
C SER A 142 2.56 0.77 8.20
N PHE A 143 3.59 0.95 9.03
CA PHE A 143 4.31 2.21 9.18
C PHE A 143 5.68 2.12 8.50
N TYR A 144 6.00 3.10 7.67
CA TYR A 144 7.32 3.22 7.02
C TYR A 144 8.03 4.47 7.53
N ILE A 145 9.08 4.30 8.32
CA ILE A 145 9.97 5.39 8.71
C ILE A 145 10.87 5.68 7.52
N LEU A 146 10.75 6.85 6.90
CA LEU A 146 11.52 7.19 5.70
C LEU A 146 12.89 7.78 6.06
N PRO A 147 13.96 7.44 5.31
CA PRO A 147 15.27 8.10 5.44
C PRO A 147 15.36 9.42 4.65
N PHE A 148 14.24 9.92 4.14
CA PHE A 148 14.13 11.14 3.36
C PHE A 148 12.84 11.88 3.70
N ASN A 149 12.75 13.12 3.24
CA ASN A 149 11.62 13.99 3.50
C ASN A 149 10.51 13.80 2.47
N LEU A 150 9.27 13.84 2.94
CA LEU A 150 8.08 14.05 2.11
C LEU A 150 7.98 15.53 1.74
N THR A 151 7.97 15.86 0.45
CA THR A 151 7.89 17.26 0.01
C THR A 151 6.43 17.71 -0.03
N GLY A 152 6.12 18.87 0.57
CA GLY A 152 4.79 19.46 0.57
C GLY A 152 3.74 18.74 1.43
N TYR A 153 4.18 17.87 2.35
CA TYR A 153 3.34 17.26 3.38
C TYR A 153 3.94 17.57 4.76
N ALA A 154 3.07 17.76 5.76
CA ALA A 154 3.44 18.13 7.13
C ALA A 154 3.97 16.94 7.95
N GLY A 155 4.96 16.22 7.40
CA GLY A 155 5.66 15.14 8.10
C GLY A 155 5.16 13.72 7.80
N SER A 156 4.02 13.54 7.14
CA SER A 156 3.46 12.21 6.86
C SER A 156 2.67 12.13 5.55
N SER A 157 2.45 10.91 5.08
CA SER A 157 1.51 10.56 4.02
C SER A 157 0.92 9.18 4.30
N HIS A 158 -0.18 8.82 3.65
CA HIS A 158 -0.83 7.53 3.82
C HIS A 158 -1.39 7.01 2.49
N THR A 159 -1.58 5.70 2.38
CA THR A 159 -2.45 5.13 1.34
C THR A 159 -3.92 5.38 1.67
N ARG A 160 -4.77 5.43 0.65
CA ARG A 160 -6.18 5.79 0.77
C ARG A 160 -7.03 4.79 0.00
N LEU A 161 -8.02 4.22 0.66
CA LEU A 161 -9.09 3.42 0.05
C LEU A 161 -8.54 2.26 -0.80
N LEU A 162 -7.56 1.55 -0.27
CA LEU A 162 -7.07 0.35 -0.96
C LEU A 162 -8.18 -0.72 -1.02
N PRO A 163 -8.20 -1.62 -2.02
CA PRO A 163 -9.21 -2.67 -2.15
C PRO A 163 -9.24 -3.73 -1.00
N GLY A 164 -8.51 -3.49 0.10
CA GLY A 164 -8.42 -4.30 1.32
C GLY A 164 -8.41 -3.41 2.57
N ARG A 165 -8.03 -3.95 3.73
CA ARG A 165 -7.96 -3.17 5.00
C ARG A 165 -6.58 -2.60 5.30
N GLU A 166 -5.58 -3.02 4.52
CA GLU A 166 -4.19 -2.82 4.84
C GLU A 166 -3.67 -1.51 4.26
N GLU A 167 -3.91 -0.41 4.97
CA GLU A 167 -3.30 0.88 4.65
C GLU A 167 -1.85 0.97 5.14
N SER A 168 -1.11 1.95 4.62
CA SER A 168 0.27 2.26 4.97
C SER A 168 0.38 3.73 5.35
N ILE A 169 1.11 4.04 6.43
CA ILE A 169 1.47 5.39 6.86
C ILE A 169 2.98 5.57 6.66
N TYR A 170 3.39 6.64 5.99
CA TYR A 170 4.77 7.00 5.70
C TYR A 170 5.16 8.18 6.56
N LEU A 171 6.20 8.00 7.38
CA LEU A 171 6.70 9.00 8.32
C LEU A 171 7.96 9.64 7.73
N SER A 172 7.91 10.93 7.45
CA SER A 172 9.01 11.71 6.91
C SER A 172 10.20 11.75 7.87
N ALA A 173 11.42 11.70 7.35
CA ALA A 173 12.63 11.88 8.18
C ALA A 173 12.63 13.23 8.92
N GLY A 174 12.06 14.26 8.28
CA GLY A 174 12.01 15.63 8.76
C GLY A 174 10.84 15.94 9.68
N ILE A 175 10.20 14.93 10.29
CA ILE A 175 9.42 15.16 11.52
C ILE A 175 10.42 15.68 12.56
N ASN A 176 10.58 16.99 12.61
CA ASN A 176 11.54 17.70 13.44
C ASN A 176 10.83 18.93 14.06
N LYS A 177 11.58 19.86 14.65
CA LYS A 177 11.03 21.03 15.35
C LYS A 177 10.09 21.93 14.51
N GLU A 178 10.14 21.85 13.18
CA GLU A 178 9.29 22.63 12.26
C GLU A 178 8.07 21.84 11.75
N SER A 179 8.03 20.52 11.99
CA SER A 179 6.91 19.63 11.70
C SER A 179 6.09 19.35 12.96
N PRO A 180 4.82 18.90 12.86
CA PRO A 180 4.10 18.38 14.01
C PRO A 180 4.90 17.24 14.68
N PRO A 181 4.93 17.14 16.02
CA PRO A 181 5.59 16.04 16.72
C PRO A 181 5.08 14.66 16.27
N LEU A 182 5.92 13.62 16.35
CA LEU A 182 5.58 12.25 15.95
C LEU A 182 4.22 11.78 16.50
N ALA A 183 3.95 12.05 17.78
CA ALA A 183 2.69 11.69 18.42
C ALA A 183 1.47 12.39 17.80
N VAL A 184 1.61 13.66 17.41
CA VAL A 184 0.57 14.42 16.71
C VAL A 184 0.33 13.81 15.34
N THR A 185 1.40 13.56 14.60
CA THR A 185 1.36 12.97 13.26
C THR A 185 0.70 11.60 13.27
N ILE A 186 1.20 10.65 14.06
CA ILE A 186 0.62 9.29 14.12
C ILE A 186 -0.85 9.34 14.54
N ALA A 187 -1.21 10.14 15.54
CA ALA A 187 -2.59 10.23 15.99
C ALA A 187 -3.54 10.76 14.92
N HIS A 188 -3.11 11.78 14.18
CA HIS A 188 -3.89 12.33 13.07
C HIS A 188 -4.04 11.30 11.94
N GLU A 189 -2.95 10.68 11.50
CA GLU A 189 -2.95 9.68 10.43
C GLU A 189 -3.72 8.40 10.79
N LEU A 190 -3.71 8.00 12.06
CA LEU A 190 -4.56 6.91 12.54
C LEU A 190 -6.05 7.27 12.44
N GLY A 191 -6.41 8.53 12.66
CA GLY A 191 -7.76 8.99 12.42
C GLY A 191 -8.17 8.84 10.95
N HIS A 192 -7.25 9.12 10.02
CA HIS A 192 -7.47 8.85 8.60
C HIS A 192 -7.68 7.37 8.30
N TYR A 193 -6.78 6.53 8.80
CA TYR A 193 -6.90 5.08 8.66
C TYR A 193 -8.25 4.55 9.18
N ILE A 194 -8.69 4.99 10.36
CA ILE A 194 -9.96 4.54 10.94
C ILE A 194 -11.17 4.96 10.07
N HIS A 195 -11.23 6.20 9.58
CA HIS A 195 -12.38 6.57 8.76
C HIS A 195 -12.36 5.86 7.40
N TYR A 196 -11.21 5.75 6.72
CA TYR A 196 -11.15 5.01 5.46
C TYR A 196 -11.58 3.56 5.63
N GLN A 197 -11.18 2.94 6.74
CA GLN A 197 -11.47 1.54 7.00
C GLN A 197 -12.93 1.26 7.40
N TYR A 198 -13.54 2.12 8.21
CA TYR A 198 -14.84 1.81 8.83
C TYR A 198 -16.00 2.69 8.31
N ILE A 199 -15.68 3.78 7.61
CA ILE A 199 -16.65 4.70 7.04
C ILE A 199 -16.51 4.74 5.51
N GLY A 200 -15.29 4.87 4.98
CA GLY A 200 -15.02 5.12 3.57
C GLY A 200 -15.05 6.61 3.23
N SER A 201 -15.09 6.96 1.94
CA SER A 201 -15.27 8.35 1.50
C SER A 201 -16.69 8.85 1.71
N TYR A 202 -16.91 10.16 1.58
CA TYR A 202 -18.25 10.74 1.65
C TYR A 202 -19.22 10.14 0.61
N GLU A 203 -18.74 9.90 -0.60
CA GLU A 203 -19.52 9.31 -1.69
C GLU A 203 -19.89 7.85 -1.40
N GLN A 204 -19.06 7.14 -0.63
CA GLN A 204 -19.29 5.75 -0.26
C GLN A 204 -20.34 5.62 0.85
N ASP A 205 -20.31 6.50 1.87
CA ASP A 205 -21.27 6.46 2.99
C ASP A 205 -21.68 7.86 3.50
N PRO A 206 -22.51 8.60 2.73
CA PRO A 206 -22.88 9.97 3.08
C PRO A 206 -23.69 10.06 4.38
N VAL A 207 -24.35 8.96 4.80
CA VAL A 207 -25.15 8.92 6.02
C VAL A 207 -24.27 8.89 7.27
N LYS A 208 -23.24 8.03 7.29
CA LYS A 208 -22.28 8.03 8.42
C LYS A 208 -21.52 9.34 8.50
N TRP A 209 -21.07 9.88 7.37
CA TRP A 209 -20.39 11.17 7.36
C TRP A 209 -21.27 12.32 7.84
N ARG A 210 -22.53 12.40 7.40
CA ARG A 210 -23.47 13.40 7.92
C ARG A 210 -23.71 13.23 9.42
N SER A 211 -23.76 12.00 9.91
CA SER A 211 -23.90 11.73 11.36
C SER A 211 -22.71 12.28 12.16
N PHE A 212 -21.49 12.14 11.64
CA PHE A 212 -20.30 12.74 12.23
C PHE A 212 -20.31 14.28 12.14
N MET A 213 -20.65 14.85 11.00
CA MET A 213 -20.66 16.31 10.84
C MET A 213 -21.71 16.99 11.72
N ASN A 214 -22.89 16.39 11.84
CA ASN A 214 -23.92 16.86 12.77
C ASN A 214 -23.46 16.75 14.24
N LEU A 215 -22.74 15.69 14.59
CA LEU A 215 -22.20 15.53 15.95
C LEU A 215 -21.29 16.72 16.32
N ILE A 216 -20.45 17.16 15.39
CA ILE A 216 -19.49 18.25 15.64
C ILE A 216 -20.06 19.65 15.39
N GLY A 217 -21.36 19.75 15.10
CA GLY A 217 -22.06 21.02 14.86
C GLY A 217 -21.67 21.70 13.54
N GLN A 218 -21.35 20.91 12.52
CA GLN A 218 -20.98 21.36 11.18
C GLN A 218 -22.08 20.93 10.18
N ASP A 219 -23.30 21.43 10.37
CA ASP A 219 -24.49 20.95 9.64
C ASP A 219 -24.51 21.39 8.15
N ASP A 220 -23.86 22.52 7.83
CA ASP A 220 -23.77 23.11 6.48
C ASP A 220 -22.40 22.86 5.79
N PHE A 221 -21.78 21.70 6.05
CA PHE A 221 -20.44 21.40 5.56
C PHE A 221 -20.36 21.25 4.02
N GLN A 222 -19.25 21.71 3.44
CA GLN A 222 -18.95 21.49 2.02
C GLN A 222 -18.23 20.15 1.86
N VAL A 223 -18.77 19.26 1.02
CA VAL A 223 -18.31 17.87 0.83
C VAL A 223 -16.88 17.76 0.25
N SER A 224 -16.27 18.86 -0.19
CA SER A 224 -14.86 18.90 -0.55
C SER A 224 -14.38 20.34 -0.53
N SER A 225 -13.51 20.68 0.42
CA SER A 225 -12.81 21.98 0.44
C SER A 225 -11.32 21.79 0.22
N SER A 226 -10.71 22.71 -0.51
CA SER A 226 -9.25 22.80 -0.63
C SER A 226 -8.60 23.34 0.65
N ARG A 227 -9.40 23.85 1.60
CA ARG A 227 -8.96 24.29 2.91
C ARG A 227 -9.08 23.15 3.89
N PHE A 228 -7.97 22.85 4.57
CA PHE A 228 -7.86 21.83 5.61
C PHE A 228 -8.96 21.94 6.67
N GLU A 229 -9.26 23.18 7.09
CA GLU A 229 -10.21 23.48 8.17
C GLU A 229 -11.68 23.21 7.82
N ASP A 230 -11.96 22.96 6.54
CA ASP A 230 -13.31 22.73 5.98
C ASP A 230 -13.44 21.30 5.40
N ASN A 231 -12.40 20.45 5.53
CA ASN A 231 -12.39 19.10 4.97
C ASN A 231 -12.88 18.08 6.00
N THR A 232 -14.01 17.43 5.70
CA THR A 232 -14.67 16.39 6.51
C THR A 232 -13.70 15.31 7.03
N GLU A 233 -12.78 14.84 6.19
CA GLU A 233 -11.80 13.81 6.56
C GLU A 233 -10.76 14.32 7.57
N GLU A 234 -10.36 15.59 7.44
CA GLU A 234 -9.42 16.27 8.34
C GLU A 234 -10.08 16.59 9.69
N HIS A 235 -11.38 16.97 9.68
CA HIS A 235 -12.16 17.10 10.91
C HIS A 235 -12.19 15.79 11.69
N PHE A 236 -12.43 14.66 11.02
CA PHE A 236 -12.44 13.35 11.66
C PHE A 236 -11.07 13.00 12.24
N ALA A 237 -10.00 13.18 11.46
CA ALA A 237 -8.64 12.90 11.89
C ALA A 237 -8.20 13.76 13.10
N GLU A 238 -8.54 15.04 13.10
CA GLU A 238 -8.27 15.94 14.22
C GLU A 238 -9.09 15.59 15.48
N TYR A 239 -10.37 15.22 15.31
CA TYR A 239 -11.19 14.73 16.42
C TYR A 239 -10.63 13.43 17.01
N PHE A 240 -10.23 12.50 16.15
CA PHE A 240 -9.59 11.26 16.57
C PHE A 240 -8.32 11.53 17.36
N ARG A 241 -7.44 12.42 16.86
CA ARG A 241 -6.23 12.85 17.57
C ARG A 241 -6.55 13.42 18.95
N MET A 242 -7.56 14.28 19.05
CA MET A 242 -7.95 14.86 20.35
C MET A 242 -8.48 13.79 21.32
N VAL A 243 -9.36 12.90 20.86
CA VAL A 243 -10.04 11.95 21.74
C VAL A 243 -9.13 10.78 22.15
N TYR A 244 -8.42 10.19 21.19
CA TYR A 244 -7.64 8.97 21.43
C TYR A 244 -6.13 9.20 21.57
N GLY A 245 -5.61 10.35 21.14
CA GLY A 245 -4.18 10.64 21.23
C GLY A 245 -3.69 10.79 22.68
N SER A 246 -2.41 10.47 22.89
CA SER A 246 -1.72 10.72 24.17
C SER A 246 -1.64 12.21 24.50
N ALA A 247 -1.19 12.56 25.72
CA ALA A 247 -1.00 13.97 26.10
C ALA A 247 -0.08 14.73 25.13
N ALA A 248 0.96 14.07 24.61
CA ALA A 248 1.86 14.62 23.59
C ALA A 248 1.13 14.85 22.26
N ALA A 249 0.26 13.94 21.84
CA ALA A 249 -0.54 14.10 20.62
C ALA A 249 -1.60 15.21 20.74
N ARG A 250 -2.21 15.37 21.92
CA ARG A 250 -3.23 16.41 22.19
C ARG A 250 -2.62 17.80 22.28
N GLY A 251 -1.51 17.93 23.03
CA GLY A 251 -0.87 19.22 23.31
C GLY A 251 0.23 19.63 22.34
N GLY A 252 0.78 18.70 21.54
CA GLY A 252 1.94 18.94 20.68
C GLY A 252 1.67 19.81 19.44
N SER A 253 0.40 20.04 19.09
CA SER A 253 -0.02 20.99 18.05
C SER A 253 -1.40 21.52 18.36
N ARG A 254 -1.66 22.76 17.95
CA ARG A 254 -3.01 23.35 17.96
C ARG A 254 -4.00 22.45 17.22
N PHE A 255 -5.23 22.45 17.68
CA PHE A 255 -6.38 21.82 17.01
C PHE A 255 -6.69 22.61 15.73
N ARG A 256 -6.66 21.94 14.58
CA ARG A 256 -6.65 22.58 13.25
C ARG A 256 -8.01 22.55 12.56
N THR A 257 -9.06 22.81 13.31
CA THR A 257 -10.43 22.82 12.79
C THR A 257 -11.25 23.93 13.44
N SER A 258 -12.22 24.44 12.69
CA SER A 258 -13.24 25.39 13.13
C SER A 258 -14.29 24.79 14.07
N ALA A 259 -14.39 23.45 14.14
CA ALA A 259 -15.34 22.77 15.02
C ALA A 259 -14.97 22.93 16.51
N PRO A 260 -15.93 22.80 17.44
CA PRO A 260 -15.63 22.86 18.87
C PRO A 260 -14.60 21.79 19.25
N ASN A 261 -13.62 22.13 20.10
CA ASN A 261 -12.62 21.15 20.53
C ASN A 261 -13.26 20.14 21.51
N PRO A 262 -13.24 18.82 21.21
CA PRO A 262 -13.89 17.82 22.06
C PRO A 262 -13.26 17.73 23.46
N LEU A 263 -12.00 18.13 23.65
CA LEU A 263 -11.37 18.12 24.98
C LEU A 263 -12.03 19.08 25.98
N TYR A 264 -12.70 20.12 25.50
CA TYR A 264 -13.42 21.08 26.34
C TYR A 264 -14.95 20.86 26.31
N ARG A 265 -15.39 19.77 25.69
CA ARG A 265 -16.81 19.42 25.49
C ARG A 265 -17.01 17.93 25.78
N PRO A 266 -17.25 17.55 27.05
CA PRO A 266 -17.39 16.14 27.46
C PRO A 266 -18.47 15.38 26.70
N ASP A 267 -19.53 16.07 26.27
CA ASP A 267 -20.58 15.53 25.41
C ASP A 267 -20.02 15.09 24.04
N LEU A 268 -19.28 15.97 23.36
CA LEU A 268 -18.66 15.68 22.07
C LEU A 268 -17.59 14.59 22.19
N PHE A 269 -16.75 14.66 23.22
CA PHE A 269 -15.72 13.65 23.50
C PHE A 269 -16.34 12.25 23.62
N ASN A 270 -17.34 12.10 24.49
CA ASN A 270 -17.95 10.81 24.76
C ASN A 270 -18.79 10.30 23.58
N CYS A 271 -19.50 11.18 22.87
CA CYS A 271 -20.24 10.79 21.67
C CYS A 271 -19.30 10.34 20.55
N PHE A 272 -18.21 11.06 20.30
CA PHE A 272 -17.22 10.66 19.30
C PHE A 272 -16.51 9.36 19.69
N LYS A 273 -16.14 9.20 20.97
CA LYS A 273 -15.55 7.95 21.48
C LYS A 273 -16.48 6.76 21.20
N ARG A 274 -17.77 6.86 21.58
CA ARG A 274 -18.78 5.82 21.30
C ARG A 274 -18.97 5.55 19.81
N MET A 275 -18.95 6.58 18.96
CA MET A 275 -19.03 6.42 17.51
C MET A 275 -17.87 5.56 17.01
N VAL A 276 -16.63 5.91 17.36
CA VAL A 276 -15.45 5.15 16.96
C VAL A 276 -15.46 3.74 17.53
N GLU A 277 -15.79 3.56 18.81
CA GLU A 277 -15.94 2.22 19.42
C GLU A 277 -16.99 1.38 18.69
N GLY A 278 -18.13 1.99 18.33
CA GLY A 278 -19.18 1.36 17.54
C GLY A 278 -18.73 0.99 16.13
N LEU A 279 -17.85 1.76 15.50
CA LEU A 279 -17.27 1.47 14.19
C LEU A 279 -16.29 0.29 14.26
N VAL A 280 -15.33 0.34 15.21
CA VAL A 280 -14.25 -0.66 15.29
C VAL A 280 -14.70 -1.99 15.90
N SER A 281 -15.83 -2.02 16.62
CA SER A 281 -16.43 -3.24 17.18
C SER A 281 -17.30 -4.02 16.20
N GLN A 282 -17.67 -3.42 15.06
CA GLN A 282 -18.44 -4.11 14.03
C GLN A 282 -17.57 -5.15 13.31
N SER A 283 -18.12 -6.37 13.18
CA SER A 283 -17.59 -7.36 12.24
C SER A 283 -17.78 -6.83 10.82
N GLY A 284 -16.72 -6.27 10.23
CA GLY A 284 -16.79 -5.86 8.82
C GLY A 284 -16.86 -7.08 7.88
N PRO A 285 -17.02 -6.85 6.56
CA PRO A 285 -17.12 -7.93 5.58
C PRO A 285 -15.86 -8.79 5.56
N SER A 286 -16.01 -10.02 5.07
CA SER A 286 -14.90 -10.88 4.68
C SER A 286 -14.06 -10.17 3.63
N TYR A 287 -12.74 -10.36 3.65
CA TYR A 287 -11.84 -9.71 2.70
C TYR A 287 -10.55 -10.52 2.52
N TYR A 288 -9.86 -10.27 1.41
CA TYR A 288 -8.51 -10.76 1.21
C TYR A 288 -7.51 -10.05 2.12
N ASP A 289 -6.68 -10.82 2.82
CA ASP A 289 -5.54 -10.24 3.53
C ASP A 289 -4.44 -9.88 2.50
N VAL A 290 -4.40 -8.61 2.09
CA VAL A 290 -3.50 -8.16 1.00
C VAL A 290 -2.03 -8.14 1.41
N ASN A 291 -1.74 -8.28 2.71
CA ASN A 291 -0.37 -8.47 3.21
C ASN A 291 0.09 -9.93 3.07
N ASN A 292 -0.83 -10.88 2.84
CA ASN A 292 -0.57 -12.31 2.78
C ASN A 292 -0.97 -12.94 1.43
N MET A 293 -0.79 -12.20 0.34
CA MET A 293 -0.89 -12.70 -1.02
C MET A 293 0.47 -13.14 -1.56
N TRP A 294 0.48 -14.25 -2.29
CA TRP A 294 1.70 -14.87 -2.80
C TRP A 294 1.52 -15.37 -4.23
N ILE A 295 2.59 -15.21 -5.03
CA ILE A 295 2.75 -15.94 -6.29
C ILE A 295 3.99 -16.83 -6.19
N SER A 296 3.85 -18.05 -6.68
CA SER A 296 4.93 -19.02 -6.78
C SER A 296 4.99 -19.66 -8.16
N GLY A 297 6.13 -20.26 -8.48
CA GLY A 297 6.37 -20.85 -9.78
C GLY A 297 7.79 -21.38 -9.91
N VAL A 298 8.24 -21.53 -11.15
CA VAL A 298 9.59 -21.97 -11.50
C VAL A 298 10.30 -20.87 -12.28
N ASP A 299 11.50 -20.51 -11.83
CA ASP A 299 12.32 -19.46 -12.43
C ASP A 299 13.03 -19.93 -13.71
N TYR A 300 13.81 -19.03 -14.31
CA TYR A 300 14.58 -19.27 -15.53
C TYR A 300 15.68 -20.36 -15.40
N ARG A 301 15.98 -20.82 -14.18
CA ARG A 301 16.94 -21.89 -13.89
C ARG A 301 16.26 -23.21 -13.55
N GLY A 302 14.92 -23.27 -13.57
CA GLY A 302 14.19 -24.45 -13.09
C GLY A 302 14.04 -24.50 -11.56
N GLN A 303 14.38 -23.43 -10.84
CA GLN A 303 14.27 -23.37 -9.37
C GLN A 303 12.91 -22.83 -8.95
N ARG A 304 12.34 -23.39 -7.87
CA ARG A 304 11.09 -22.87 -7.32
C ARG A 304 11.32 -21.48 -6.72
N PHE A 305 10.38 -20.56 -6.96
CA PHE A 305 10.32 -19.28 -6.29
C PHE A 305 8.96 -19.07 -5.63
N SER A 306 8.93 -18.18 -4.63
CA SER A 306 7.70 -17.69 -4.01
C SER A 306 7.94 -16.25 -3.54
N PHE A 307 7.05 -15.36 -3.95
CA PHE A 307 7.15 -13.92 -3.68
C PHE A 307 5.85 -13.39 -3.09
N PRO A 308 5.93 -12.50 -2.08
CA PRO A 308 4.77 -11.78 -1.59
C PRO A 308 4.35 -10.79 -2.67
N VAL A 309 3.12 -10.89 -3.15
CA VAL A 309 2.55 -9.95 -4.12
C VAL A 309 1.51 -9.08 -3.45
N GLY A 310 1.16 -7.96 -4.06
CA GLY A 310 0.14 -7.09 -3.50
C GLY A 310 -0.07 -5.82 -4.31
N VAL A 311 -1.15 -5.11 -4.00
CA VAL A 311 -1.66 -4.02 -4.84
C VAL A 311 -0.95 -2.71 -4.57
N ARG A 312 -0.23 -2.63 -3.44
CA ARG A 312 0.49 -1.43 -3.04
C ARG A 312 1.79 -1.30 -3.83
N THR A 313 2.22 -0.06 -4.04
CA THR A 313 3.40 0.26 -4.86
C THR A 313 4.70 -0.28 -4.28
N GLU A 314 4.77 -0.41 -2.95
CA GLU A 314 5.89 -0.98 -2.20
C GLU A 314 5.92 -2.52 -2.25
N GLN A 315 4.80 -3.15 -2.60
CA GLN A 315 4.70 -4.59 -2.76
C GLN A 315 5.15 -5.03 -4.17
N ILE A 316 5.28 -6.34 -4.38
CA ILE A 316 5.58 -6.89 -5.69
C ILE A 316 4.26 -6.96 -6.49
N ASN A 317 3.95 -5.88 -7.21
CA ASN A 317 2.75 -5.76 -8.03
C ASN A 317 2.94 -6.19 -9.50
N THR A 318 4.15 -6.59 -9.88
CA THR A 318 4.46 -7.17 -11.19
C THR A 318 5.29 -8.43 -10.99
N VAL A 319 4.99 -9.50 -11.74
CA VAL A 319 5.73 -10.77 -11.72
C VAL A 319 6.32 -11.04 -13.09
N VAL A 320 7.64 -11.25 -13.16
CA VAL A 320 8.32 -11.71 -14.39
C VAL A 320 8.52 -13.22 -14.33
N THR A 321 8.07 -13.93 -15.35
CA THR A 321 8.15 -15.40 -15.42
C THR A 321 8.62 -15.89 -16.78
N THR A 322 9.35 -16.99 -16.78
CA THR A 322 9.66 -17.82 -17.96
C THR A 322 8.82 -19.08 -18.02
N SER A 323 8.04 -19.36 -16.97
CA SER A 323 7.11 -20.48 -16.88
C SER A 323 5.71 -20.07 -17.35
N PRO A 324 5.00 -20.92 -18.12
CA PRO A 324 3.59 -20.72 -18.44
C PRO A 324 2.66 -20.98 -17.25
N TYR A 325 3.18 -21.55 -16.15
CA TYR A 325 2.39 -21.86 -14.96
C TYR A 325 2.90 -21.05 -13.76
N LEU A 326 1.95 -20.43 -13.06
CA LEU A 326 2.14 -19.78 -11.77
C LEU A 326 1.08 -20.31 -10.80
N ASP A 327 1.39 -20.37 -9.53
CA ASP A 327 0.42 -20.70 -8.48
C ASP A 327 0.22 -19.45 -7.61
N PHE A 328 -1.02 -18.99 -7.50
CA PHE A 328 -1.44 -17.88 -6.63
C PHE A 328 -2.08 -18.42 -5.35
N SER A 329 -1.80 -17.78 -4.22
CA SER A 329 -2.43 -18.08 -2.95
C SER A 329 -2.61 -16.84 -2.11
N SER A 330 -3.64 -16.83 -1.26
CA SER A 330 -3.89 -15.74 -0.32
C SER A 330 -4.51 -16.26 0.97
N SER A 331 -4.21 -15.60 2.09
CA SER A 331 -5.07 -15.63 3.27
C SER A 331 -6.32 -14.78 3.04
N VAL A 332 -7.41 -15.16 3.72
CA VAL A 332 -8.70 -14.48 3.72
C VAL A 332 -9.13 -14.32 5.18
N ILE A 333 -9.55 -13.11 5.54
CA ILE A 333 -10.16 -12.84 6.84
C ILE A 333 -11.67 -13.00 6.67
N LEU A 334 -12.23 -14.03 7.29
CA LEU A 334 -13.64 -14.39 7.17
C LEU A 334 -14.47 -13.75 8.27
N ASN A 335 -15.57 -13.14 7.86
CA ASN A 335 -16.73 -12.91 8.72
C ASN A 335 -17.69 -14.11 8.56
N PRO A 336 -18.02 -14.85 9.63
CA PRO A 336 -18.90 -16.02 9.57
C PRO A 336 -20.29 -15.76 8.98
N GLU A 337 -20.76 -14.52 9.03
CA GLU A 337 -22.07 -14.10 8.53
C GLU A 337 -22.05 -13.61 7.08
N ASP A 338 -20.87 -13.56 6.46
CA ASP A 338 -20.66 -12.98 5.13
C ASP A 338 -20.18 -14.03 4.11
N PRO A 339 -20.97 -14.34 3.07
CA PRO A 339 -20.58 -15.31 2.05
C PRO A 339 -19.42 -14.78 1.17
N PHE A 340 -18.23 -15.33 1.37
CA PHE A 340 -17.04 -14.94 0.60
C PHE A 340 -16.79 -15.89 -0.58
N ASN A 341 -16.93 -15.38 -1.81
CA ASN A 341 -16.73 -16.13 -3.04
C ASN A 341 -15.52 -15.59 -3.80
N PRO A 342 -14.31 -16.16 -3.60
CA PRO A 342 -13.11 -15.66 -4.24
C PRO A 342 -13.12 -15.91 -5.75
N LEU A 343 -12.56 -14.95 -6.48
CA LEU A 343 -12.41 -14.96 -7.93
C LEU A 343 -10.97 -14.57 -8.28
N VAL A 344 -10.36 -15.34 -9.17
CA VAL A 344 -9.08 -15.04 -9.78
C VAL A 344 -9.23 -15.13 -11.30
N ALA A 345 -8.97 -14.03 -12.00
CA ALA A 345 -9.13 -13.93 -13.44
C ALA A 345 -7.89 -13.34 -14.10
N CYS A 346 -7.32 -14.03 -15.07
CA CYS A 346 -6.14 -13.56 -15.78
C CYS A 346 -6.55 -13.09 -17.18
N PHE A 347 -6.14 -11.87 -17.53
CA PHE A 347 -6.42 -11.27 -18.83
C PHE A 347 -5.13 -10.98 -19.59
N ARG A 348 -5.16 -11.15 -20.90
CA ARG A 348 -4.15 -10.61 -21.82
C ARG A 348 -4.73 -9.38 -22.51
N PHE A 349 -3.94 -8.32 -22.65
CA PHE A 349 -4.33 -7.11 -23.36
C PHE A 349 -3.58 -6.98 -24.68
N ASP A 350 -4.25 -7.29 -25.80
CA ASP A 350 -3.68 -7.19 -27.15
C ASP A 350 -4.77 -7.34 -28.25
N PRO A 351 -5.37 -6.28 -28.83
CA PRO A 351 -5.52 -4.89 -28.34
C PRO A 351 -6.74 -4.71 -27.41
N LYS A 352 -7.56 -5.75 -27.24
CA LYS A 352 -8.68 -5.82 -26.29
C LYS A 352 -8.33 -6.77 -25.14
N ALA A 353 -9.02 -6.63 -24.02
CA ALA A 353 -8.92 -7.56 -22.91
C ALA A 353 -9.49 -8.93 -23.32
N VAL A 354 -8.67 -9.97 -23.23
CA VAL A 354 -9.05 -11.36 -23.47
C VAL A 354 -8.85 -12.13 -22.17
N LEU A 355 -9.92 -12.71 -21.63
CA LEU A 355 -9.82 -13.63 -20.51
C LEU A 355 -9.05 -14.88 -20.96
N VAL A 356 -7.93 -15.16 -20.31
CA VAL A 356 -7.06 -16.31 -20.63
C VAL A 356 -7.13 -17.42 -19.60
N ASP A 357 -7.46 -17.08 -18.36
CA ASP A 357 -7.66 -18.04 -17.28
C ASP A 357 -8.64 -17.48 -16.25
N TYR A 358 -9.38 -18.36 -15.58
CA TYR A 358 -10.41 -18.02 -14.62
C TYR A 358 -10.56 -19.13 -13.57
N SER A 359 -10.63 -18.76 -12.30
CA SER A 359 -10.80 -19.68 -11.19
C SER A 359 -11.67 -19.08 -10.09
N THR A 360 -12.57 -19.89 -9.52
CA THR A 360 -13.28 -19.61 -8.26
C THR A 360 -12.80 -20.59 -7.19
N PRO A 361 -11.62 -20.33 -6.58
CA PRO A 361 -11.04 -21.26 -5.63
C PRO A 361 -11.95 -21.45 -4.40
N ARG A 362 -11.86 -22.59 -3.74
CA ARG A 362 -12.57 -22.77 -2.45
C ARG A 362 -11.73 -22.14 -1.35
N VAL A 363 -12.41 -21.51 -0.40
CA VAL A 363 -11.78 -21.12 0.86
C VAL A 363 -11.67 -22.37 1.75
N ASP A 364 -10.46 -22.75 2.10
CA ASP A 364 -10.19 -23.82 3.07
C ASP A 364 -9.43 -23.23 4.25
N ARG A 365 -10.04 -23.27 5.44
CA ARG A 365 -9.48 -22.75 6.70
C ARG A 365 -8.91 -21.33 6.59
N GLY A 366 -9.59 -20.44 5.87
CA GLY A 366 -9.15 -19.05 5.68
C GLY A 366 -8.06 -18.86 4.63
N TYR A 367 -7.84 -19.85 3.75
CA TYR A 367 -6.88 -19.78 2.66
C TYR A 367 -7.51 -20.13 1.32
N ILE A 368 -7.02 -19.49 0.26
CA ILE A 368 -7.34 -19.85 -1.12
C ILE A 368 -6.05 -20.14 -1.91
N GLY A 369 -6.17 -20.95 -2.94
CA GLY A 369 -5.09 -21.21 -3.88
C GLY A 369 -5.61 -21.63 -5.25
N CYS A 370 -4.95 -21.17 -6.31
CA CYS A 370 -5.25 -21.59 -7.67
C CYS A 370 -3.99 -21.57 -8.55
N ARG A 371 -4.03 -22.35 -9.63
CA ARG A 371 -3.03 -22.29 -10.68
C ARG A 371 -3.49 -21.35 -11.78
N ILE A 372 -2.55 -20.57 -12.31
CA ILE A 372 -2.71 -19.65 -13.42
C ILE A 372 -1.91 -20.18 -14.61
N THR A 373 -2.56 -20.24 -15.77
CA THR A 373 -2.00 -20.71 -17.04
C THR A 373 -1.86 -19.56 -18.02
N LEU A 374 -0.66 -19.40 -18.56
CA LEU A 374 -0.29 -18.35 -19.50
C LEU A 374 -0.04 -18.96 -20.88
N PRO A 375 -0.94 -18.78 -21.86
CA PRO A 375 -0.92 -19.57 -23.10
C PRO A 375 0.27 -19.29 -24.01
N ARG A 376 0.85 -18.08 -23.96
CA ARG A 376 1.99 -17.67 -24.80
C ARG A 376 2.71 -16.46 -24.20
N PRO A 377 3.95 -16.15 -24.58
CA PRO A 377 4.64 -14.95 -24.11
C PRO A 377 3.82 -13.68 -24.33
N GLY A 378 3.92 -12.74 -23.39
CA GLY A 378 3.17 -11.49 -23.40
C GLY A 378 2.97 -10.89 -22.01
N ILE A 379 2.21 -9.80 -21.98
CA ILE A 379 1.83 -9.09 -20.76
C ILE A 379 0.40 -9.45 -20.39
N TYR A 380 0.21 -9.77 -19.13
CA TYR A 380 -1.08 -10.16 -18.55
C TYR A 380 -1.38 -9.29 -17.33
N THR A 381 -2.66 -9.21 -16.98
CA THR A 381 -3.14 -8.67 -15.72
C THR A 381 -3.89 -9.75 -14.99
N LEU A 382 -3.43 -10.10 -13.81
CA LEU A 382 -4.15 -10.96 -12.88
C LEU A 382 -5.06 -10.09 -12.02
N PHE A 383 -6.36 -10.32 -12.10
CA PHE A 383 -7.34 -9.75 -11.20
C PHE A 383 -7.68 -10.75 -10.11
N VAL A 384 -7.70 -10.26 -8.87
CA VAL A 384 -8.12 -11.00 -7.69
C VAL A 384 -9.23 -10.19 -7.03
N GLY A 385 -10.32 -10.83 -6.66
CA GLY A 385 -11.46 -10.15 -6.06
C GLY A 385 -12.54 -11.15 -5.68
N GLU A 386 -13.77 -10.65 -5.61
CA GLU A 386 -14.92 -11.45 -5.23
C GLU A 386 -15.97 -11.45 -6.34
N THR A 387 -16.92 -12.39 -6.25
CA THR A 387 -18.08 -12.45 -7.14
C THR A 387 -19.34 -12.72 -6.34
N ASP A 388 -20.43 -12.05 -6.70
CA ASP A 388 -21.79 -12.34 -6.23
C ASP A 388 -22.45 -13.48 -7.02
N GLY A 389 -21.69 -14.22 -7.83
CA GLY A 389 -22.19 -15.19 -8.80
C GLY A 389 -22.49 -14.58 -10.18
N SER A 390 -22.37 -13.26 -10.32
CA SER A 390 -22.34 -12.59 -11.63
C SER A 390 -20.95 -12.65 -12.28
N ARG A 391 -20.83 -12.11 -13.49
CA ARG A 391 -19.53 -11.96 -14.17
C ARG A 391 -18.73 -10.74 -13.71
N ASN A 392 -19.24 -9.97 -12.75
CA ASN A 392 -18.54 -8.80 -12.22
C ASN A 392 -17.48 -9.23 -11.19
N ILE A 393 -16.34 -8.53 -11.21
CA ILE A 393 -15.33 -8.65 -10.17
C ILE A 393 -15.59 -7.52 -9.18
N LEU A 394 -16.04 -7.90 -7.98
CA LEU A 394 -16.17 -6.99 -6.85
C LEU A 394 -14.78 -6.78 -6.23
N THR A 395 -14.57 -5.58 -5.69
CA THR A 395 -13.31 -5.17 -5.02
C THR A 395 -12.03 -5.58 -5.77
N PRO A 396 -11.92 -5.29 -7.08
CA PRO A 396 -10.86 -5.85 -7.90
C PRO A 396 -9.48 -5.32 -7.49
N MET A 397 -8.60 -6.24 -7.16
CA MET A 397 -7.16 -6.05 -7.04
C MET A 397 -6.49 -6.53 -8.32
N SER A 398 -5.38 -5.90 -8.71
CA SER A 398 -4.68 -6.32 -9.92
C SER A 398 -3.16 -6.31 -9.80
N PHE A 399 -2.54 -7.30 -10.45
CA PHE A 399 -1.09 -7.42 -10.58
C PHE A 399 -0.73 -7.68 -12.04
N LYS A 400 0.41 -7.16 -12.46
CA LYS A 400 0.91 -7.39 -13.82
C LYS A 400 1.73 -8.68 -13.86
N ILE A 401 1.60 -9.46 -14.92
CA ILE A 401 2.49 -10.60 -15.20
C ILE A 401 3.17 -10.35 -16.54
N ILE A 402 4.50 -10.48 -16.57
CA ILE A 402 5.33 -10.41 -17.76
C ILE A 402 5.83 -11.82 -18.03
N TYR A 403 5.20 -12.52 -18.98
CA TYR A 403 5.60 -13.86 -19.39
C TYR A 403 6.54 -13.78 -20.60
N ILE A 404 7.80 -14.13 -20.38
CA ILE A 404 8.88 -14.02 -21.38
C ILE A 404 8.94 -15.23 -22.30
N GLY A 405 8.48 -16.40 -21.85
CA GLY A 405 8.70 -17.67 -22.54
C GLY A 405 10.09 -18.25 -22.31
N ASN A 406 10.44 -19.25 -23.11
CA ASN A 406 11.76 -19.90 -23.06
C ASN A 406 12.84 -18.94 -23.57
N LEU A 407 13.88 -18.73 -22.76
CA LEU A 407 14.99 -17.80 -23.00
C LEU A 407 16.16 -18.42 -23.76
#